data_AF-A0A392NE54-F1
#
_entry.id   AF-A0A392NE54-F1
#
_cell.length_a   1.000
_cell.length_b   1.000
_cell.length_c   1.000
_cell.angle_alpha   90.00
_cell.angle_beta   90.00
_cell.angle_gamma   90.00
#
_symmetry.space_group_name_H-M   'P 1'
#
loop_
_entity.id
_entity.type
_entity.pdbx_description
1 polymer ?
#
loop_
_entity_poly.entity_id
_entity_poly.type
_entity_poly.pdbx_seq_one_letter_code
_entity_poly.pdbx_strand_id
1 'polypeptide(L)'
;MEDSVQRKMEQFYEGNDGPPLRVLPIGGLGEIGMNCMLVGNHDRYIIIDAGIMFPDYDDLGVQKIIPDTTFIRKWSHKIEALVITHGHEDHIGALPW
;
A
#
# COMPACT_ATOMS: atom_id res chain seq x y z
N MET A 1 0.05 -4.13 -23.81
CA MET A 1 0.81 -4.68 -22.66
C MET A 1 0.31 -4.08 -21.34
N GLU A 2 -0.09 -2.80 -21.33
CA GLU A 2 -0.82 -2.16 -20.20
C GLU A 2 -2.17 -2.84 -19.88
N ASP A 3 -2.98 -3.16 -20.89
CA ASP A 3 -4.29 -3.81 -20.72
C ASP A 3 -4.28 -5.13 -19.93
N SER A 4 -3.21 -5.94 -20.06
CA SER A 4 -3.12 -7.23 -19.37
C SER A 4 -2.76 -7.09 -17.89
N VAL A 5 -2.03 -6.05 -17.52
CA VAL A 5 -1.72 -5.74 -16.11
C VAL A 5 -2.96 -5.17 -15.44
N GLN A 6 -3.65 -4.25 -16.13
CA GLN A 6 -4.87 -3.63 -15.63
C GLN A 6 -6.01 -4.63 -15.43
N ARG A 7 -6.24 -5.57 -16.37
CA ARG A 7 -7.23 -6.65 -16.18
C ARG A 7 -6.87 -7.62 -15.04
N LYS A 8 -5.59 -7.95 -14.87
CA LYS A 8 -5.15 -8.81 -13.76
C LYS A 8 -5.33 -8.12 -12.42
N MET A 9 -5.14 -6.80 -12.37
CA MET A 9 -5.44 -5.99 -11.20
C MET A 9 -6.93 -6.00 -10.91
N GLU A 10 -7.81 -5.65 -11.87
CA GLU A 10 -9.27 -5.67 -11.66
C GLU A 10 -9.78 -7.02 -11.14
N GLN A 11 -9.30 -8.13 -11.70
CA GLN A 11 -9.63 -9.47 -11.18
C GLN A 11 -9.05 -9.76 -9.80
N PHE A 12 -7.87 -9.21 -9.48
CA PHE A 12 -7.25 -9.37 -8.16
C PHE A 12 -7.93 -8.54 -7.08
N TYR A 13 -8.72 -7.52 -7.43
CA TYR A 13 -9.25 -6.58 -6.44
C TYR A 13 -10.76 -6.55 -6.29
N GLU A 14 -11.50 -7.25 -7.15
CA GLU A 14 -12.97 -7.26 -7.08
C GLU A 14 -13.54 -8.68 -7.03
N GLY A 15 -14.69 -8.82 -6.38
CA GLY A 15 -15.53 -10.02 -6.44
C GLY A 15 -15.14 -11.16 -5.50
N ASN A 16 -16.00 -12.18 -5.47
CA ASN A 16 -15.89 -13.31 -4.54
C ASN A 16 -15.13 -14.52 -5.10
N ASP A 17 -14.81 -14.52 -6.39
CA ASP A 17 -14.22 -15.67 -7.09
C ASP A 17 -12.67 -15.68 -7.05
N GLY A 18 -12.06 -14.74 -6.33
CA GLY A 18 -10.61 -14.66 -6.16
C GLY A 18 -10.06 -15.55 -5.04
N PRO A 19 -8.75 -15.47 -4.77
CA PRO A 19 -8.12 -16.28 -3.72
C PRO A 19 -8.71 -15.94 -2.34
N PRO A 20 -8.69 -16.90 -1.38
CA PRO A 20 -9.26 -16.72 -0.04
C PRO A 20 -8.57 -15.61 0.78
N LEU A 21 -7.36 -15.21 0.37
CA LEU A 21 -6.62 -14.09 0.91
C LEU A 21 -5.86 -13.41 -0.23
N ARG A 22 -5.95 -12.09 -0.30
CA ARG A 22 -5.22 -11.23 -1.24
C ARG A 22 -4.23 -10.42 -0.42
N VAL A 23 -2.97 -10.42 -0.83
CA VAL A 23 -1.87 -9.66 -0.22
C VAL A 23 -1.21 -8.83 -1.31
N LEU A 24 -1.12 -7.52 -1.08
CA LEU A 24 -0.46 -6.59 -1.98
C LEU A 24 0.50 -5.70 -1.19
N PRO A 25 1.82 -5.85 -1.37
CA PRO A 25 2.76 -4.86 -0.90
C PRO A 25 2.65 -3.59 -1.77
N ILE A 26 2.47 -2.45 -1.11
CA ILE A 26 2.41 -1.12 -1.74
C ILE A 26 3.77 -0.42 -1.60
N GLY A 27 4.47 -0.68 -0.49
CA GLY A 27 5.84 -0.24 -0.24
C GLY A 27 6.56 -1.16 0.75
N GLY A 28 7.88 -1.04 0.82
CA GLY A 28 8.73 -1.83 1.72
C GLY A 28 9.21 -3.18 1.17
N LEU A 29 8.99 -3.45 -0.13
CA LEU A 29 9.59 -4.60 -0.82
C LEU A 29 10.57 -4.13 -1.89
N GLY A 30 11.82 -4.60 -1.80
CA GLY A 30 12.91 -4.19 -2.69
C GLY A 30 13.67 -2.96 -2.21
N GLU A 31 13.26 -2.36 -1.09
CA GLU A 31 13.85 -1.19 -0.45
C GLU A 31 13.66 -1.27 1.08
N ILE A 32 14.36 -0.40 1.83
CA ILE A 32 14.19 -0.26 3.29
C ILE A 32 13.42 1.02 3.56
N GLY A 33 12.26 0.90 4.19
CA GLY A 33 11.38 2.03 4.46
C GLY A 33 10.02 1.87 3.79
N MET A 34 9.15 2.86 3.96
CA MET A 34 7.88 2.97 3.23
C MET A 34 6.97 1.74 3.42
N ASN A 35 7.00 1.09 4.59
CA ASN A 35 6.21 -0.12 4.82
C ASN A 35 4.72 0.20 4.68
N CYS A 36 4.06 -0.49 3.75
CA CYS A 36 2.64 -0.36 3.51
C CYS A 36 2.13 -1.57 2.75
N MET A 37 1.16 -2.29 3.31
CA MET A 37 0.64 -3.51 2.72
C MET A 37 -0.88 -3.56 2.81
N LEU A 38 -1.54 -3.97 1.73
CA LEU A 38 -2.96 -4.28 1.71
C LEU A 38 -3.17 -5.78 1.91
N VAL A 39 -4.07 -6.15 2.82
CA VAL A 39 -4.45 -7.54 3.07
C VAL A 39 -5.96 -7.65 3.15
N GLY A 40 -6.58 -8.59 2.44
CA GLY A 40 -8.04 -8.70 2.48
C GLY A 40 -8.65 -9.77 1.58
N ASN A 41 -9.98 -9.81 1.56
CA ASN A 41 -10.78 -10.68 0.69
C ASN A 41 -12.21 -10.12 0.57
N HIS A 42 -12.94 -10.52 -0.48
CA HIS A 42 -14.34 -10.18 -0.73
C HIS A 42 -14.59 -8.67 -0.68
N ASP A 43 -13.75 -7.90 -1.39
CA ASP A 43 -13.82 -6.44 -1.43
C ASP A 43 -13.68 -5.74 -0.06
N ARG A 44 -13.09 -6.43 0.93
CA ARG A 44 -12.81 -5.87 2.26
C ARG A 44 -11.33 -6.04 2.57
N TYR A 45 -10.69 -4.92 2.91
CA TYR A 45 -9.24 -4.87 3.09
C TYR A 45 -8.85 -4.15 4.37
N ILE A 46 -7.75 -4.57 4.95
CA ILE A 46 -7.01 -3.81 5.95
C ILE A 46 -5.71 -3.32 5.32
N ILE A 47 -5.24 -2.17 5.79
CA ILE A 47 -3.90 -1.69 5.53
C ILE A 47 -3.04 -2.04 6.74
N ILE A 48 -1.83 -2.54 6.50
CA ILE A 48 -0.80 -2.77 7.51
C ILE A 48 0.29 -1.74 7.26
N ASP A 49 0.47 -0.86 8.23
CA ASP A 49 1.41 0.26 8.25
C ASP A 49 1.23 1.30 7.13
N ALA A 50 1.77 2.49 7.39
CA ALA A 50 1.84 3.62 6.49
C ALA A 50 3.14 4.38 6.77
N GLY A 51 4.25 3.83 6.28
CA GLY A 51 5.60 4.32 6.53
C GLY A 51 6.12 5.34 5.52
N ILE A 52 7.17 6.08 5.92
CA ILE A 52 8.02 6.83 4.98
C ILE A 52 9.30 6.07 4.64
N MET A 53 9.92 6.40 3.52
CA MET A 53 11.34 6.17 3.27
C MET A 53 12.07 7.51 3.30
N PHE A 54 13.27 7.52 3.87
CA PHE A 54 14.15 8.67 3.80
C PHE A 54 14.86 8.70 2.43
N PRO A 55 14.92 9.87 1.79
CA PRO A 55 15.64 10.03 0.53
C PRO A 55 17.15 9.82 0.69
N ASP A 56 17.81 9.44 -0.40
CA ASP A 56 19.28 9.37 -0.45
C ASP A 56 19.90 10.77 -0.59
N TYR A 57 21.22 10.87 -0.39
CA TYR A 57 21.95 12.15 -0.47
C TYR A 57 21.82 12.86 -1.83
N ASP A 58 21.55 12.11 -2.89
CA ASP A 58 21.45 12.62 -4.26
C ASP A 58 20.02 13.10 -4.62
N ASP A 59 19.02 12.81 -3.77
CA ASP A 59 17.62 13.21 -3.95
C ASP A 59 17.37 14.66 -3.48
N LEU A 60 18.00 15.61 -4.18
CA LEU A 60 17.99 17.01 -3.80
C LEU A 60 16.57 17.61 -3.74
N GLY A 61 16.23 18.17 -2.58
CA GLY A 61 14.93 18.83 -2.34
C GLY A 61 13.81 17.89 -1.91
N VAL A 62 14.02 16.57 -1.90
CA VAL A 62 13.09 15.60 -1.34
C VAL A 62 13.29 15.51 0.17
N GLN A 63 12.20 15.48 0.93
CA GLN A 63 12.26 15.34 2.40
C GLN A 63 11.84 13.95 2.87
N LYS A 64 10.84 13.36 2.21
CA LYS A 64 10.25 12.06 2.53
C LYS A 64 9.70 11.44 1.25
N ILE A 65 9.80 10.13 1.15
CA ILE A 65 9.18 9.32 0.10
C ILE A 65 8.07 8.50 0.77
N ILE A 66 6.89 8.42 0.14
CA ILE A 66 5.71 7.74 0.70
C ILE A 66 5.10 6.78 -0.33
N PRO A 67 4.33 5.76 0.10
CA PRO A 67 3.71 4.81 -0.81
C PRO A 67 2.71 5.51 -1.72
N ASP A 68 2.55 5.03 -2.96
CA ASP A 68 1.50 5.54 -3.84
C ASP A 68 0.11 5.05 -3.36
N THR A 69 -0.61 5.94 -2.70
CA THR A 69 -1.97 5.69 -2.17
C THR A 69 -3.08 6.01 -3.18
N THR A 70 -2.76 6.33 -4.44
CA THR A 70 -3.75 6.73 -5.46
C THR A 70 -4.85 5.69 -5.61
N PHE A 71 -4.51 4.40 -5.58
CA PHE A 71 -5.49 3.33 -5.68
C PHE A 71 -6.29 3.13 -4.38
N ILE A 72 -5.64 3.25 -3.20
CA ILE A 72 -6.31 3.19 -1.90
C ILE A 72 -7.39 4.27 -1.82
N ARG A 73 -7.09 5.48 -2.29
CA ARG A 73 -8.04 6.60 -2.32
C ARG A 73 -9.32 6.24 -3.10
N LYS A 74 -9.19 5.56 -4.24
CA LYS A 74 -10.32 5.10 -5.05
C LYS A 74 -11.15 4.02 -4.34
N TRP A 75 -10.52 3.23 -3.47
CA TRP A 75 -11.16 2.14 -2.71
C TRP A 75 -11.28 2.40 -1.22
N SER A 76 -11.30 3.66 -0.81
CA SER A 76 -11.47 4.02 0.60
C SER A 76 -12.70 3.36 1.25
N HIS A 77 -13.78 3.14 0.48
CA HIS A 77 -14.98 2.42 0.92
C HIS A 77 -14.79 0.92 1.16
N LYS A 78 -13.70 0.32 0.69
CA LYS A 78 -13.33 -1.09 0.88
C LYS A 78 -12.32 -1.29 2.02
N ILE A 79 -11.77 -0.20 2.58
CA ILE A 79 -10.78 -0.25 3.66
C ILE A 79 -11.49 -0.23 5.01
N GLU A 80 -11.28 -1.27 5.80
CA GLU A 80 -11.95 -1.50 7.08
C GLU A 80 -11.13 -1.01 8.27
N ALA A 81 -9.80 -1.08 8.16
CA ALA A 81 -8.89 -0.68 9.22
C ALA A 81 -7.49 -0.37 8.69
N LEU A 82 -6.76 0.43 9.47
CA LEU A 82 -5.32 0.59 9.38
C LEU A 82 -4.70 0.02 10.66
N VAL A 83 -3.84 -0.97 10.51
CA VAL A 83 -3.15 -1.65 11.60
C VAL A 83 -1.71 -1.15 11.63
N ILE A 84 -1.31 -0.58 12.77
CA ILE A 84 0.06 -0.12 13.01
C ILE A 84 0.79 -1.16 13.83
N THR A 85 1.88 -1.68 13.29
CA THR A 85 2.68 -2.71 13.95
C THR A 85 3.48 -2.14 15.11
N HIS A 86 4.11 -0.98 14.92
CA HIS A 86 4.87 -0.23 15.93
C HIS A 86 5.14 1.21 15.48
N GLY A 87 5.79 2.00 16.34
CA GLY A 87 5.93 3.45 16.18
C GLY A 87 7.16 3.97 15.45
N HIS A 88 7.87 3.15 14.66
CA HIS A 88 8.97 3.69 13.84
C HIS A 88 8.45 4.43 12.60
N GLU A 89 9.21 5.42 12.13
CA GLU A 89 8.78 6.31 11.04
C GLU A 89 8.58 5.58 9.71
N ASP A 90 9.32 4.51 9.47
CA ASP A 90 9.10 3.62 8.33
C ASP A 90 7.84 2.75 8.45
N HIS A 91 7.05 2.89 9.51
CA HIS A 91 5.75 2.24 9.71
C HIS A 91 4.59 3.22 9.95
N ILE A 92 4.85 4.41 10.51
CA ILE A 92 3.81 5.42 10.80
C ILE A 92 4.00 6.76 10.09
N GLY A 93 5.16 6.95 9.47
CA GLY A 93 5.59 8.26 9.02
C GLY A 93 4.80 8.84 7.87
N ALA A 94 4.02 8.03 7.14
CA ALA A 94 3.14 8.48 6.05
C ALA A 94 1.68 8.66 6.46
N LEU A 95 1.30 8.40 7.72
CA LEU A 95 -0.08 8.57 8.21
C LEU A 95 -0.74 9.92 7.90
N PRO A 96 -0.04 11.07 7.93
CA PRO A 96 -0.63 12.38 7.63
C PRO A 96 -1.03 12.62 6.16
N TRP A 97 -0.66 11.74 5.23
CA TRP A 97 -0.85 11.90 3.78
C TRP A 97 -1.91 10.94 3.23
#